data_AF-Q4RMI9-F1
#
_entry.id   AF-Q4RMI9-F1
#
_cell.length_a   1.000
_cell.length_b   1.000
_cell.length_c   1.000
_cell.angle_alpha   90.00
_cell.angle_beta   90.00
_cell.angle_gamma   90.00
#
_symmetry.space_group_name_H-M   'P 1'
#
loop_
_entity.id
_entity.type
_entity.pdbx_description
1 polymer ?
#
loop_
_entity_poly.entity_id
_entity_poly.type
_entity_poly.pdbx_seq_one_letter_code
_entity_poly.pdbx_strand_id
1 'polypeptide(L)'
;SKTVLNSMLKEPSLIPDLILAQNIQQCTINDCCYGPLVDCIKHAVGQEHEVLLRDKLKERNLSFLDENQLRAMGYDKTPDIILEVPVAVEGHIIHWIESKASFGDDHSHHTYLNEQFWSYWNR
;
A
#
# COMPACT_ATOMS: atom_id res chain seq x y z
N SER A 1 -12.84 15.81 24.02
CA SER A 1 -11.58 15.03 23.95
C SER A 1 -11.35 14.60 22.50
N LYS A 2 -10.10 14.57 22.01
CA LYS A 2 -9.76 14.14 20.62
C LYS A 2 -10.37 12.78 20.27
N THR A 3 -10.43 11.86 21.23
CA THR A 3 -11.01 10.53 21.06
C THR A 3 -12.49 10.58 20.65
N VAL A 4 -13.27 11.49 21.25
CA VAL A 4 -14.70 11.65 20.97
C VAL A 4 -14.94 12.23 19.57
N LEU A 5 -14.08 13.17 19.16
CA LEU A 5 -14.12 13.72 17.80
C LEU A 5 -13.78 12.64 16.77
N ASN A 6 -12.74 11.84 17.02
CA ASN A 6 -12.38 10.74 16.13
C ASN A 6 -13.48 9.68 16.03
N SER A 7 -14.21 9.38 17.11
CA SER A 7 -15.36 8.46 17.03
C SER A 7 -16.50 9.05 16.21
N MET A 8 -16.81 10.34 16.36
CA MET A 8 -17.85 11.02 15.57
C MET A 8 -17.49 11.13 14.08
N LEU A 9 -16.21 11.27 13.73
CA LEU A 9 -15.75 11.26 12.33
C LEU A 9 -15.85 9.87 11.70
N LYS A 10 -15.55 8.82 12.47
CA LYS A 10 -15.71 7.42 12.03
C LYS A 10 -17.18 7.01 11.92
N GLU A 11 -18.01 7.51 12.84
CA GLU A 11 -19.42 7.20 12.92
C GLU A 11 -20.24 8.51 13.03
N PRO A 12 -20.58 9.14 11.88
CA PRO A 12 -21.29 10.42 11.86
C PRO A 12 -22.67 10.40 12.53
N SER A 13 -23.29 9.23 12.72
CA SER A 13 -24.56 9.08 13.44
C SER A 13 -24.46 9.45 14.93
N LEU A 14 -23.25 9.52 15.50
CA LEU A 14 -23.00 9.95 16.87
C LEU A 14 -23.08 11.48 17.03
N ILE A 15 -23.18 12.23 15.93
CA ILE A 15 -23.23 13.70 15.95
C ILE A 15 -24.68 14.15 16.24
N PRO A 16 -24.92 14.91 17.33
CA PRO A 16 -26.27 15.34 17.69
C PRO A 16 -26.94 16.25 16.66
N ASP A 17 -26.15 17.06 15.94
CA ASP A 17 -26.64 17.89 14.84
C ASP A 17 -26.81 17.03 13.59
N LEU A 18 -28.07 16.76 13.23
CA LEU A 18 -28.44 15.93 12.09
C LEU A 18 -27.97 16.49 10.75
N ILE A 19 -27.95 17.82 10.59
CA ILE A 19 -27.52 18.45 9.33
C ILE A 19 -26.01 18.26 9.20
N LEU A 20 -25.27 18.49 10.29
CA LEU A 20 -23.83 18.26 10.32
C LEU A 20 -23.48 16.78 10.09
N ALA A 21 -24.20 15.85 10.72
CA ALA A 21 -24.04 14.41 10.53
C ALA A 21 -24.19 14.02 9.06
N GLN A 22 -25.25 14.51 8.40
CA GLN A 22 -25.53 14.26 6.99
C GLN A 22 -24.46 14.85 6.08
N ASN A 23 -24.03 16.09 6.33
CA ASN A 23 -22.98 16.73 5.54
C ASN A 23 -21.66 15.96 5.63
N ILE A 24 -21.25 15.56 6.83
CA ILE A 24 -20.02 14.78 7.04
C ILE A 24 -20.12 13.42 6.33
N GLN A 25 -21.25 12.72 6.47
CA GLN A 25 -21.48 11.45 5.77
C GLN A 25 -21.38 11.63 4.24
N GLN A 26 -21.98 12.69 3.71
CA GLN A 26 -21.96 12.99 2.28
C GLN A 26 -20.53 13.34 1.80
N CYS A 27 -19.75 14.08 2.59
CA CYS A 27 -18.34 14.33 2.31
C CYS A 27 -17.54 13.03 2.27
N THR A 28 -17.69 12.14 3.27
CA THR A 28 -16.97 10.87 3.33
C THR A 28 -17.30 9.95 2.16
N ILE A 29 -18.57 9.89 1.74
CA ILE A 29 -19.00 9.03 0.62
C ILE A 29 -18.50 9.58 -0.72
N ASN A 30 -18.48 10.90 -0.89
CA ASN A 30 -18.09 11.53 -2.15
C ASN A 30 -16.59 11.86 -2.23
N ASP A 31 -15.81 11.60 -1.19
CA ASP A 31 -14.37 11.78 -1.22
C ASP A 31 -13.76 10.79 -2.23
N CYS A 32 -13.36 11.33 -3.39
CA CYS A 32 -12.80 10.57 -4.50
C CYS A 32 -11.30 10.26 -4.32
N CYS A 33 -10.68 10.69 -3.23
CA CYS A 33 -9.26 10.52 -2.98
C CYS A 33 -8.97 9.66 -1.76
N TYR A 34 -9.60 9.97 -0.62
CA TYR A 34 -9.32 9.37 0.68
C TYR A 34 -10.58 8.81 1.37
N GLY A 35 -11.67 8.71 0.62
CA GLY A 35 -12.90 8.09 1.10
C GLY A 35 -12.74 6.57 1.27
N PRO A 36 -13.51 5.94 2.18
CA PRO A 36 -13.43 4.49 2.42
C PRO A 36 -13.61 3.63 1.17
N LEU A 37 -14.47 4.06 0.25
CA LEU A 37 -14.69 3.36 -1.02
C LEU A 37 -13.42 3.36 -1.89
N VAL A 38 -12.78 4.52 -2.01
CA VAL A 38 -11.57 4.69 -2.81
C VAL A 38 -10.40 3.93 -2.19
N ASP A 39 -10.29 3.95 -0.86
CA ASP A 39 -9.29 3.15 -0.13
C ASP A 39 -9.49 1.64 -0.36
N CYS A 40 -10.74 1.15 -0.34
CA CYS A 40 -11.04 -0.24 -0.68
C CYS A 40 -10.63 -0.58 -2.13
N ILE A 41 -10.90 0.31 -3.09
CA ILE A 41 -10.49 0.11 -4.50
C ILE A 41 -8.96 0.08 -4.60
N LYS A 42 -8.27 1.05 -3.99
CA LYS A 42 -6.80 1.09 -3.97
C LYS A 42 -6.20 -0.18 -3.38
N HIS A 43 -6.76 -0.67 -2.27
CA HIS A 43 -6.31 -1.90 -1.64
C HIS A 43 -6.51 -3.12 -2.56
N ALA A 44 -7.70 -3.25 -3.16
CA ALA A 44 -8.00 -4.33 -4.11
C ALA A 44 -7.05 -4.31 -5.31
N VAL A 45 -6.85 -3.13 -5.93
CA VAL A 45 -5.93 -2.93 -7.06
C VAL A 45 -4.48 -3.27 -6.67
N GLY A 46 -4.04 -2.87 -5.48
CA GLY A 46 -2.72 -3.24 -4.95
C GLY A 46 -2.53 -4.74 -4.88
N GLN A 47 -3.49 -5.45 -4.27
CA GLN A 47 -3.46 -6.90 -4.15
C GLN A 47 -3.48 -7.61 -5.52
N GLU A 48 -4.30 -7.16 -6.46
CA GLU A 48 -4.35 -7.70 -7.83
C GLU A 48 -2.98 -7.58 -8.53
N HIS A 49 -2.29 -6.45 -8.37
CA HIS A 49 -0.98 -6.23 -8.99
C HIS A 49 0.12 -7.06 -8.34
N GLU A 50 0.08 -7.29 -7.04
CA GLU A 50 0.99 -8.23 -6.38
C GLU A 50 0.79 -9.67 -6.89
N VAL A 51 -0.46 -10.10 -7.09
CA VAL A 51 -0.74 -11.42 -7.67
C VAL A 51 -0.19 -11.50 -9.10
N LEU A 52 -0.46 -10.48 -9.92
CA LEU A 52 0.06 -10.39 -11.29
C LEU A 52 1.59 -10.42 -11.32
N LEU A 53 2.26 -9.74 -10.39
CA LEU A 53 3.71 -9.75 -10.25
C LEU A 53 4.22 -11.17 -9.97
N ARG A 54 3.63 -11.87 -9.00
CA ARG A 54 3.98 -13.26 -8.67
C ARG A 54 3.80 -14.18 -9.86
N ASP A 55 2.71 -14.04 -10.62
CA ASP A 55 2.46 -14.85 -11.81
C ASP A 55 3.50 -14.59 -12.91
N LYS A 56 3.85 -13.32 -13.16
CA LYS A 56 4.90 -12.96 -14.14
C LYS A 56 6.29 -13.48 -13.78
N LEU A 57 6.61 -13.55 -12.49
CA LEU A 57 7.87 -14.14 -12.00
C LEU A 57 7.89 -15.65 -12.21
N LYS A 58 6.77 -16.34 -11.91
CA LYS A 58 6.61 -17.78 -12.15
C LYS A 58 6.69 -18.13 -13.63
N GLU A 59 6.03 -17.36 -14.51
CA GLU A 59 6.11 -17.52 -15.96
C GLU A 59 7.55 -17.47 -16.49
N ARG A 60 8.42 -16.70 -15.82
CA ARG A 60 9.85 -16.55 -16.16
C ARG A 60 10.76 -17.55 -15.44
N ASN A 61 10.19 -18.48 -14.67
CA ASN A 61 10.93 -19.43 -13.82
C ASN A 61 11.91 -18.75 -12.86
N LEU A 62 11.54 -17.57 -12.33
CA LEU A 62 12.32 -16.90 -11.30
C LEU A 62 11.92 -17.44 -9.93
N SER A 63 12.92 -17.76 -9.11
CA SER A 63 12.70 -18.21 -7.73
C SER A 63 12.66 -17.04 -6.78
N PHE A 64 11.65 -16.99 -5.91
CA PHE A 64 11.41 -15.85 -5.03
C PHE A 64 10.64 -16.21 -3.76
N LEU A 65 10.78 -15.35 -2.75
CA LEU A 65 10.01 -15.35 -1.50
C LEU A 65 9.05 -14.15 -1.50
N ASP A 66 7.82 -14.37 -1.04
CA ASP A 66 6.83 -13.29 -0.86
C ASP A 66 6.85 -12.70 0.56
N GLU A 67 6.19 -11.55 0.72
CA GLU A 67 6.09 -10.83 1.99
C GLU A 67 5.67 -11.71 3.19
N ASN A 68 4.70 -12.62 3.00
CA ASN A 68 4.21 -13.47 4.09
C ASN A 68 5.24 -14.51 4.51
N GLN A 69 5.96 -15.08 3.54
CA GLN A 69 7.07 -15.99 3.81
C GLN A 69 8.19 -15.27 4.57
N LEU A 70 8.56 -14.06 4.14
CA LEU A 70 9.58 -13.25 4.81
C LEU A 70 9.16 -12.90 6.24
N ARG A 71 7.90 -12.54 6.44
CA ARG A 71 7.34 -12.28 7.78
C ARG A 71 7.39 -13.53 8.67
N ALA A 72 7.07 -14.70 8.12
CA ALA A 72 7.15 -15.98 8.85
C ALA A 72 8.58 -16.37 9.22
N MET A 73 9.56 -15.98 8.39
CA MET A 73 10.99 -16.18 8.64
C MET A 73 11.58 -15.16 9.62
N GLY A 74 10.81 -14.16 10.05
CA GLY A 74 11.24 -13.17 11.05
C GLY A 74 12.06 -12.01 10.48
N TYR A 75 11.93 -11.69 9.20
CA TYR A 75 12.58 -10.50 8.63
C TYR A 75 11.91 -9.21 9.14
N ASP A 76 12.72 -8.24 9.57
CA ASP A 76 12.23 -6.91 10.00
C ASP A 76 11.65 -6.08 8.86
N LYS A 77 12.10 -6.36 7.62
CA LYS A 77 11.66 -5.70 6.39
C LYS A 77 11.25 -6.77 5.40
N THR A 78 10.05 -6.61 4.88
CA THR A 78 9.40 -7.58 4.00
C THR A 78 8.99 -6.83 2.74
N PRO A 79 9.86 -6.69 1.74
CA PRO A 79 9.40 -6.22 0.42
C PRO A 79 8.41 -7.24 -0.13
N ASP A 80 7.60 -6.82 -1.10
CA ASP A 80 6.59 -7.71 -1.68
C ASP A 80 7.20 -9.01 -2.24
N ILE A 81 8.42 -8.90 -2.79
CA ILE A 81 9.20 -10.00 -3.36
C ILE A 81 10.69 -9.85 -3.02
N ILE A 82 11.33 -10.93 -2.59
CA ILE A 82 12.79 -11.13 -2.65
C ILE A 82 13.10 -12.24 -3.65
N LEU A 83 13.96 -11.95 -4.62
CA LEU A 83 14.47 -12.94 -5.56
C LEU A 83 15.55 -13.77 -4.87
N GLU A 84 15.40 -15.09 -4.85
CA GLU A 84 16.40 -15.98 -4.25
C GLU A 84 17.73 -15.92 -5.03
N VAL A 85 17.64 -15.67 -6.34
CA VAL A 85 18.79 -15.39 -7.20
C VAL A 85 18.60 -14.00 -7.82
N PRO A 86 19.46 -13.01 -7.51
CA PRO A 86 19.39 -11.69 -8.12
C PRO A 86 19.51 -11.74 -9.65
N VAL A 87 18.83 -10.83 -10.33
CA VAL A 87 18.82 -10.75 -11.80
C VAL A 87 19.37 -9.42 -12.28
N ALA A 88 20.07 -9.42 -13.41
CA ALA A 88 20.54 -8.20 -14.05
C ALA A 88 19.48 -7.64 -15.00
N VAL A 89 19.06 -6.40 -14.78
CA VAL A 89 18.11 -5.67 -15.63
C VAL A 89 18.74 -4.34 -16.00
N GLU A 90 19.00 -4.12 -17.30
CA GLU A 90 19.59 -2.86 -17.80
C GLU A 90 20.87 -2.43 -17.05
N GLY A 91 21.73 -3.40 -16.70
CA GLY A 91 22.99 -3.15 -15.98
C GLY A 91 22.83 -3.01 -14.46
N HIS A 92 21.62 -3.09 -13.92
CA HIS A 92 21.35 -3.04 -12.48
C HIS A 92 21.07 -4.43 -11.93
N ILE A 93 21.64 -4.74 -10.76
CA ILE A 93 21.34 -5.98 -10.05
C ILE A 93 20.08 -5.77 -9.21
N ILE A 94 19.04 -6.52 -9.53
CA ILE A 94 17.76 -6.48 -8.83
C ILE A 94 17.68 -7.72 -7.94
N HIS A 95 17.51 -7.48 -6.63
CA HIS A 95 17.37 -8.54 -5.63
C HIS A 95 15.98 -8.54 -4.96
N TRP A 96 15.34 -7.38 -4.86
CA TRP A 96 14.01 -7.24 -4.26
C TRP A 96 13.12 -6.37 -5.15
N ILE A 97 11.81 -6.56 -5.03
CA ILE A 97 10.81 -5.81 -5.79
C ILE A 97 9.72 -5.38 -4.81
N GLU A 98 9.38 -4.09 -4.84
CA GLU A 98 8.18 -3.56 -4.21
C GLU A 98 7.18 -3.16 -5.30
N SER A 99 6.00 -3.77 -5.28
CA SER A 99 4.86 -3.43 -6.13
C SER A 99 4.13 -2.22 -5.56
N LYS A 100 4.00 -1.16 -6.37
CA LYS A 100 3.13 -0.01 -6.07
C LYS A 100 2.17 0.22 -7.23
N ALA A 101 0.95 -0.29 -7.07
CA ALA A 101 -0.15 -0.04 -7.99
C ALA A 101 -0.97 1.19 -7.57
N SER A 102 -0.29 2.28 -7.25
CA SER A 102 -0.89 3.55 -6.86
C SER A 102 -0.50 4.64 -7.85
N PHE A 103 -1.48 5.41 -8.31
CA PHE A 103 -1.23 6.67 -8.99
C PHE A 103 -0.77 7.71 -7.96
N GLY A 104 0.38 8.34 -8.17
CA GLY A 104 0.95 9.34 -7.27
C GLY A 104 1.39 10.58 -8.05
N ASP A 105 1.32 11.74 -7.41
CA ASP A 105 2.06 12.92 -7.85
C ASP A 105 3.53 12.82 -7.38
N ASP A 106 4.41 13.69 -7.89
CA ASP A 106 5.84 13.70 -7.52
C ASP A 106 6.03 13.76 -5.99
N HIS A 107 5.16 14.48 -5.29
CA HIS A 107 5.20 14.57 -3.83
C HIS A 107 4.96 13.21 -3.15
N SER A 108 3.93 12.48 -3.57
CA SER A 108 3.64 11.13 -3.09
C SER A 108 4.83 10.19 -3.34
N HIS A 109 5.43 10.27 -4.53
CA HIS A 109 6.61 9.45 -4.88
C HIS A 109 7.83 9.76 -3.98
N HIS A 110 8.09 11.03 -3.67
CA HIS A 110 9.16 11.41 -2.75
C HIS A 110 8.94 10.90 -1.33
N THR A 111 7.70 10.89 -0.85
CA THR A 111 7.37 10.34 0.47
C THR A 111 7.63 8.83 0.52
N TYR A 112 7.23 8.07 -0.51
CA TYR A 112 7.52 6.62 -0.57
C TYR A 112 9.02 6.31 -0.57
N LEU A 113 9.82 7.13 -1.26
CA LEU A 113 11.28 6.98 -1.24
C LEU A 113 11.82 7.11 0.19
N ASN A 114 11.47 8.17 0.90
CA ASN A 114 11.99 8.44 2.24
C ASN A 114 11.51 7.43 3.28
N GLU A 115 10.23 7.05 3.24
CA GLU A 115 9.61 6.25 4.30
C GLU A 115 9.74 4.74 4.09
N GLN A 116 9.74 4.27 2.83
CA GLN A 116 9.78 2.86 2.48
C GLN A 116 11.11 2.44 1.87
N PHE A 117 11.58 3.14 0.82
CA PHE A 117 12.64 2.61 -0.04
C PHE A 117 14.05 2.86 0.46
N TRP A 118 14.32 4.00 1.12
CA TRP A 118 15.66 4.33 1.61
C TRP A 118 16.19 3.32 2.63
N SER A 119 15.30 2.61 3.33
CA SER A 119 15.68 1.56 4.26
C SER A 119 16.35 0.34 3.58
N TYR A 120 16.20 0.20 2.26
CA TYR A 120 16.80 -0.86 1.45
C TYR A 120 18.11 -0.45 0.74
N TRP A 121 18.51 0.84 0.78
CA TRP A 121 19.65 1.35 0.00
C TRP A 121 21.03 0.83 0.47
N ASN A 122 21.13 0.29 1.69
CA ASN A 122 22.41 -0.13 2.30
C ASN A 122 22.33 -1.53 2.94
N ARG A 123 21.63 -2.48 2.33
CA ARG A 123 21.56 -3.88 2.80
C ARG A 123 21.88 -4.87 1.70
#